data_AF-A0A3D5E4L6-F1
#
_entry.id   AF-A0A3D5E4L6-F1
#
_cell.length_a   1.000
_cell.length_b   1.000
_cell.length_c   1.000
_cell.angle_alpha   90.00
_cell.angle_beta   90.00
_cell.angle_gamma   90.00
#
_symmetry.space_group_name_H-M   'P 1'
#
loop_
_entity.id
_entity.type
_entity.pdbx_description
1 polymer ?
#
loop_
_entity_poly.entity_id
_entity_poly.type
_entity_poly.pdbx_seq_one_letter_code
_entity_poly.pdbx_strand_id
1 'polypeptide(L)' 'MPKRTYQPKIRRRARVHGFRKRMSTSGGQKVLKSRRRKGRSVLAPQRNHVKPRIDWNGTKSGSTSSKRR' A
#
# COMPACT_ATOMS: atom_id res chain seq x y z
N MET A 1 16.86 1.10 25.25
CA MET A 1 16.24 -0.02 24.51
C MET A 1 16.73 -0.03 23.07
N PRO A 2 17.07 -1.17 22.46
CA PRO A 2 17.57 -1.24 21.08
C PRO A 2 16.49 -0.94 20.03
N LYS A 3 16.91 -0.44 18.86
CA LYS A 3 16.02 -0.09 17.74
C LYS A 3 15.35 -1.33 17.15
N ARG A 4 14.04 -1.24 16.86
CA ARG A 4 13.28 -2.34 16.24
C ARG A 4 13.56 -2.46 14.74
N THR A 5 13.45 -3.67 14.21
CA THR A 5 13.71 -4.02 12.80
C THR A 5 12.75 -3.32 11.84
N TYR A 6 11.48 -3.23 12.22
CA TYR A 6 10.48 -2.54 11.42
C TYR A 6 10.51 -1.04 11.69
N GLN A 7 11.02 -0.30 10.71
CA GLN A 7 10.99 1.16 10.67
C GLN A 7 10.14 1.60 9.46
N PRO A 8 8.85 1.92 9.64
CA PRO A 8 7.92 2.12 8.55
C PRO A 8 8.31 3.34 7.70
N LYS A 9 8.57 3.11 6.40
CA LYS A 9 8.80 4.17 5.42
C LYS A 9 7.99 3.90 4.15
N ILE A 10 6.98 4.73 3.89
CA ILE A 10 6.00 4.54 2.80
C ILE A 10 6.70 4.46 1.43
N ARG A 11 7.62 5.40 1.16
CA ARG A 11 8.38 5.43 -0.10
C ARG A 11 9.23 4.18 -0.31
N ARG A 12 9.85 3.65 0.75
CA ARG A 12 10.66 2.42 0.67
C ARG A 12 9.77 1.21 0.40
N ARG A 13 8.66 1.07 1.13
CA ARG A 13 7.71 -0.04 0.97
C ARG A 13 7.13 -0.10 -0.45
N ALA A 14 6.75 1.04 -1.01
CA ALA A 14 6.24 1.14 -2.37
C ALA A 14 7.31 0.81 -3.43
N ARG A 15 8.56 1.27 -3.25
CA ARG A 15 9.66 0.98 -4.18
C ARG A 15 10.08 -0.49 -4.18
N VAL A 16 10.19 -1.10 -3.00
CA VAL A 16 10.71 -2.47 -2.87
C VAL A 16 9.63 -3.52 -3.14
N HIS A 17 8.41 -3.30 -2.65
CA HIS A 17 7.36 -4.32 -2.68
C HIS A 17 6.14 -3.95 -3.51
N GLY A 18 6.08 -2.74 -4.07
CA GLY A 18 4.94 -2.26 -4.84
C GLY A 18 4.73 -3.01 -6.16
N PHE A 19 3.55 -2.83 -6.74
CA PHE A 19 3.11 -3.54 -7.94
C PHE A 19 4.08 -3.38 -9.12
N ARG A 20 4.52 -2.15 -9.40
CA ARG A 20 5.47 -1.86 -10.49
C ARG A 20 6.78 -2.63 -10.35
N LYS A 21 7.33 -2.75 -9.13
CA LYS A 21 8.56 -3.51 -8.87
C LYS A 21 8.34 -5.01 -9.03
N ARG A 22 7.14 -5.52 -8.73
CA ARG A 22 6.79 -6.92 -9.01
C ARG A 22 6.64 -7.17 -10.50
N MET A 23 6.09 -6.22 -11.27
CA MET A 23 5.96 -6.37 -12.72
C MET A 23 7.30 -6.29 -13.46
N SER A 24 8.31 -5.61 -12.91
CA SER A 24 9.60 -5.41 -13.59
C SER A 24 10.48 -6.66 -13.68
N THR A 25 10.22 -7.71 -12.91
CA THR A 25 11.01 -8.95 -12.93
C THR A 25 10.11 -10.15 -13.19
N SER A 26 10.63 -11.15 -13.89
CA SER A 26 9.92 -12.41 -14.16
C SER A 26 9.46 -13.10 -12.87
N GLY A 27 10.32 -13.12 -11.84
CA GLY A 27 9.97 -13.65 -10.51
C GLY A 27 8.84 -12.88 -9.83
N GLY A 28 8.83 -11.54 -9.95
CA GLY A 28 7.76 -10.72 -9.39
C GLY A 28 6.42 -10.91 -10.11
N GLN A 29 6.43 -11.11 -11.43
CA GLN A 29 5.23 -11.43 -12.20
C GLN A 29 4.64 -12.78 -11.78
N LYS A 30 5.48 -13.80 -11.56
CA LYS A 30 5.05 -15.11 -11.01
C LYS A 30 4.36 -14.98 -9.64
N VAL A 31 4.90 -14.13 -8.77
CA VAL A 31 4.27 -13.81 -7.48
C VAL A 31 2.87 -13.22 -7.68
N LEU A 32 2.71 -12.23 -8.58
CA LEU A 32 1.42 -11.63 -8.86
C LEU A 32 0.42 -12.65 -9.45
N LYS A 33 0.87 -13.51 -10.37
CA LYS A 33 0.04 -14.59 -10.95
C LYS A 33 -0.46 -15.55 -9.86
N SER A 34 0.43 -15.97 -8.96
CA SER A 34 0.06 -16.83 -7.82
C SER A 34 -0.95 -16.15 -6.88
N ARG A 35 -0.73 -14.86 -6.58
CA ARG A 35 -1.66 -14.09 -5.72
C ARG A 35 -3.04 -13.90 -6.36
N ARG A 36 -3.10 -13.67 -7.68
CA ARG A 36 -4.37 -13.62 -8.44
C ARG A 36 -5.08 -14.96 -8.43
N ARG A 37 -4.36 -16.06 -8.69
CA ARG A 37 -4.93 -17.43 -8.64
C ARG A 37 -5.52 -17.76 -7.28
N LYS A 38 -4.87 -17.33 -6.19
CA LYS A 38 -5.37 -17.48 -4.82
C LYS A 38 -6.56 -16.56 -4.49
N GLY A 39 -6.91 -15.60 -5.36
CA GLY A 39 -8.00 -14.65 -5.12
C GLY A 39 -7.68 -13.60 -4.05
N ARG A 40 -6.40 -13.22 -3.86
CA ARG A 40 -6.05 -12.17 -2.89
C ARG A 40 -6.59 -10.81 -3.36
N SER A 41 -7.44 -10.19 -2.56
CA SER A 41 -8.02 -8.86 -2.83
C SER A 41 -6.95 -7.78 -3.02
N VAL A 42 -5.82 -7.91 -2.31
CA VAL A 42 -4.68 -7.01 -2.43
C VAL A 42 -3.46 -7.78 -2.93
N LEU A 43 -2.98 -7.41 -4.13
CA LEU A 43 -1.84 -8.09 -4.77
C LEU A 43 -0.48 -7.53 -4.34
N ALA A 44 -0.40 -6.24 -4.04
CA ALA A 44 0.82 -5.56 -3.59
C ALA A 44 0.46 -4.43 -2.62
N PRO A 45 1.37 -4.02 -1.71
CA PRO A 45 1.12 -2.91 -0.79
C PRO A 45 0.84 -1.60 -1.53
N GLN A 46 -0.28 -0.97 -1.14
CA GLN A 46 -0.68 0.37 -1.55
C GLN A 46 0.18 1.43 -0.83
N ARG A 47 0.21 2.66 -1.38
CA ARG A 47 0.99 3.79 -0.85
C ARG A 47 0.23 4.48 0.29
N ASN A 48 -0.19 3.73 1.30
CA ASN A 48 -1.00 4.29 2.37
C ASN A 48 -0.11 4.99 3.40
N HIS A 49 -0.51 6.18 3.83
CA HIS A 49 0.16 6.89 4.93
C HIS A 49 -0.15 6.21 6.26
N VAL A 50 0.83 6.14 7.17
CA VAL A 50 0.67 5.43 8.46
C VAL A 50 -0.25 6.21 9.42
N LYS A 51 -0.27 7.54 9.28
CA LYS A 51 -1.21 8.44 9.93
C LYS A 51 -2.35 8.80 8.96
N PRO A 52 -3.63 8.64 9.35
CA PRO A 52 -4.72 9.26 8.59
C PRO A 52 -4.49 10.78 8.55
N ARG A 53 -4.91 11.42 7.46
CA ARG A 53 -4.89 12.88 7.36
C ARG A 53 -6.02 13.40 8.25
N ILE A 54 -5.68 13.73 9.49
CA ILE A 54 -6.57 14.31 10.50
C ILE A 54 -6.41 15.82 10.36
N ASP A 55 -7.51 16.55 10.21
CA ASP A 55 -7.50 18.01 10.31
C ASP A 55 -7.45 18.45 11.77
N TRP A 56 -7.32 19.76 12.03
CA TRP A 56 -7.20 20.27 13.40
C TRP A 56 -8.44 20.00 14.29
N ASN A 57 -9.57 19.63 13.65
CA ASN A 57 -10.84 19.31 14.30
C ASN A 57 -11.08 17.81 14.51
N GLY A 58 -10.11 16.93 14.21
CA GLY A 58 -10.28 15.49 14.39
C GLY A 58 -11.18 14.80 13.36
N THR A 59 -11.71 15.55 12.38
CA THR A 59 -12.47 14.99 11.28
C THR A 59 -11.51 14.41 10.24
N LYS A 60 -11.84 13.22 9.70
CA LYS A 60 -11.07 12.65 8.59
C LYS A 60 -11.25 13.59 7.39
N SER A 61 -10.27 14.43 7.09
CA SER A 61 -10.31 15.31 5.93
C SER A 61 -10.29 14.44 4.66
N GLY A 62 -11.46 14.10 4.12
CA GLY A 62 -11.59 13.29 2.91
C GLY A 62 -12.79 12.33 2.81
N SER A 63 -13.89 12.54 3.53
CA SER A 63 -15.16 11.84 3.26
C SER A 63 -16.33 12.81 3.07
N THR A 64 -16.26 13.66 2.04
CA THR A 64 -17.48 14.19 1.41
C THR A 64 -17.60 13.59 0.02
N SER A 65 -18.57 12.70 -0.07
CA SER A 65 -19.18 12.09 -1.25
C SER A 65 -19.12 12.93 -2.52
N SER A 66 -18.73 12.30 -3.63
CA SER A 66 -19.40 12.57 -4.89
C SER A 66 -19.91 11.23 -5.42
N LYS A 67 -21.15 10.91 -5.03
CA LYS A 67 -22.14 10.35 -5.96
C LYS A 67 -22.00 11.14 -7.27
N ARG A 68 -21.38 10.54 -8.27
CA ARG A 68 -21.67 10.87 -9.67
C ARG A 68 -22.34 9.65 -10.26
N ARG A 69 -23.50 9.95 -10.85
CA ARG A 69 -24.37 9.05 -11.60
C ARG A 69 -23.58 8.33 -12.69
#